data_AF-A0A964Q002-F1
#
_entry.id   AF-A0A964Q002-F1
#
_cell.length_a   1.000
_cell.length_b   1.000
_cell.length_c   1.000
_cell.angle_alpha   90.00
_cell.angle_beta   90.00
_cell.angle_gamma   90.00
#
_symmetry.space_group_name_H-M   'P 1'
#
loop_
_entity.id
_entity.type
_entity.pdbx_description
1 polymer ?
#
loop_
_entity_poly.entity_id
_entity_poly.type
_entity_poly.pdbx_seq_one_letter_code
_entity_poly.pdbx_strand_id
1 'polypeptide(L)'
;MRRAISISWMLAVIAGCDWQPRGKIPQVPLVEIQTPFLRAGTMEADLKEACKSIQVEMEARKNGDGKPLFGKVEILAPASIVLPYGVGVFQQEIRVPIILTTAEGWISLSLMEKEKEVAWAFTDSMATLQKCAHAKKPSLTLQTPRGLEISWVNDIQKGQKLVFGDE
;
A
#
# COMPACT_ATOMS: atom_id res chain seq x y z
N MET A 1 1.03 17.22 -73.23
CA MET A 1 2.20 18.10 -73.02
C MET A 1 1.75 19.33 -72.22
N ARG A 2 2.39 19.58 -71.05
CA ARG A 2 2.74 20.90 -70.46
C ARG A 2 1.63 21.97 -70.43
N ARG A 3 1.06 22.35 -69.28
CA ARG A 3 1.51 23.37 -68.27
C ARG A 3 0.22 24.04 -67.76
N ALA A 4 0.07 24.68 -66.60
CA ALA A 4 0.85 24.84 -65.38
C ALA A 4 -0.18 25.25 -64.31
N ILE A 5 0.07 24.79 -63.08
CA ILE A 5 -0.72 25.02 -61.88
C ILE A 5 -0.49 26.46 -61.39
N SER A 6 -1.55 27.18 -61.06
CA SER A 6 -1.46 28.38 -60.21
C SER A 6 -2.62 28.34 -59.23
N ILE A 7 -2.40 27.69 -58.09
CA ILE A 7 -3.33 27.69 -56.97
C ILE A 7 -2.85 28.78 -56.02
N SER A 8 -3.57 29.89 -56.02
CA SER A 8 -3.42 31.00 -55.10
C SER A 8 -3.78 30.52 -53.69
N TRP A 9 -2.84 30.68 -52.76
CA TRP A 9 -3.00 30.35 -51.35
C TRP A 9 -3.91 31.38 -50.68
N MET A 10 -5.09 30.97 -50.22
CA MET A 10 -5.83 31.67 -49.18
C MET A 10 -5.93 30.76 -47.95
N LEU A 11 -5.02 31.00 -47.01
CA LEU A 11 -5.07 30.45 -45.66
C LEU A 11 -6.16 31.21 -44.88
N ALA A 12 -7.33 30.59 -44.75
CA ALA A 12 -8.31 30.97 -43.73
C ALA A 12 -7.87 30.32 -42.41
N VAL A 13 -7.27 31.13 -41.53
CA VAL A 13 -6.93 30.75 -40.16
C VAL A 13 -8.23 30.62 -39.37
N ILE A 14 -8.63 29.38 -39.10
CA ILE A 14 -9.66 29.07 -38.12
C ILE A 14 -9.08 29.45 -36.76
N ALA A 15 -9.75 30.37 -36.07
CA ALA A 15 -9.49 30.73 -34.69
C ALA A 15 -9.67 29.49 -33.80
N GLY A 16 -8.57 28.77 -33.60
CA GLY A 16 -8.48 27.74 -32.57
C GLY A 16 -8.48 28.41 -31.20
N CYS A 17 -9.28 27.86 -30.29
CA CYS A 17 -9.20 28.14 -28.87
C CYS A 17 -7.74 28.14 -28.42
N ASP A 18 -7.37 29.23 -27.73
CA ASP A 18 -6.06 29.57 -27.23
C ASP A 18 -5.44 28.39 -26.46
N TRP A 19 -4.67 27.56 -27.17
CA TRP A 19 -3.91 26.46 -26.59
C TRP A 19 -2.65 27.09 -26.03
N GLN A 20 -2.72 27.55 -24.77
CA GLN A 20 -1.54 28.04 -24.09
C GLN A 20 -0.47 26.94 -24.12
N PRO A 21 0.73 27.20 -24.68
CA PRO A 21 1.80 26.23 -24.63
C PRO A 21 2.08 25.93 -23.16
N ARG A 22 1.94 24.65 -22.81
CA ARG A 22 2.24 24.07 -21.50
C ARG A 22 3.39 24.85 -20.87
N GLY A 23 3.07 25.62 -19.83
CA GLY A 23 4.08 26.15 -18.94
C GLY A 23 5.02 25.00 -18.61
N LYS A 24 6.34 25.26 -18.71
CA LYS A 24 7.38 24.27 -18.42
C LYS A 24 6.94 23.48 -17.19
N ILE A 25 6.71 22.18 -17.36
CA ILE A 25 6.53 21.27 -16.21
C ILE A 25 7.71 21.62 -15.31
N PRO A 26 7.49 22.09 -14.06
CA PRO A 26 8.60 22.33 -13.17
C PRO A 26 9.38 21.03 -13.17
N GLN A 27 10.64 21.08 -13.63
CA GLN A 27 11.56 19.98 -13.48
C GLN A 27 11.75 19.87 -11.97
N VAL A 28 10.89 19.07 -11.33
CA VAL A 28 11.20 18.55 -10.01
C VAL A 28 12.53 17.85 -10.25
N PRO A 29 13.65 18.28 -9.64
CA PRO A 29 14.87 17.52 -9.74
C PRO A 29 14.50 16.08 -9.42
N LEU A 30 15.05 15.12 -10.17
CA LEU A 30 15.12 13.76 -9.70
C LEU A 30 15.97 13.83 -8.41
N VAL A 31 15.33 14.21 -7.32
CA VAL A 31 15.69 13.74 -6.01
C VAL A 31 15.50 12.26 -6.20
N GLU A 32 16.61 11.57 -6.44
CA GLU A 32 16.74 10.17 -6.14
C GLU A 32 15.97 9.99 -4.84
N ILE A 33 14.78 9.39 -4.91
CA ILE A 33 14.00 9.09 -3.72
C ILE A 33 14.86 8.02 -3.05
N GLN A 34 15.84 8.49 -2.28
CA GLN A 34 16.52 7.69 -1.31
C GLN A 34 15.39 7.13 -0.48
N THR A 35 15.21 5.81 -0.57
CA THR A 35 14.30 5.06 0.28
C THR A 35 14.47 5.63 1.69
N PRO A 36 13.45 6.26 2.30
CA PRO A 36 13.67 7.23 3.38
C PRO A 36 14.31 6.66 4.66
N PHE A 37 14.64 5.37 4.70
CA PHE A 37 14.87 4.68 5.96
C PHE A 37 15.88 3.52 5.92
N LEU A 38 16.96 3.65 5.14
CA LEU A 38 18.26 3.12 5.60
C LEU A 38 18.92 4.06 6.63
N ARG A 39 18.15 4.97 7.26
CA ARG A 39 18.54 5.56 8.54
C ARG A 39 18.27 4.55 9.64
N ALA A 40 19.33 3.83 9.99
CA ALA A 40 19.44 3.02 11.18
C ALA A 40 19.11 3.85 12.45
N GLY A 41 17.85 3.96 12.81
CA GLY A 41 17.49 3.84 14.21
C GLY A 41 17.65 2.37 14.55
N THR A 42 18.52 2.02 15.49
CA THR A 42 18.68 0.64 15.95
C THR A 42 17.32 0.15 16.42
N MET A 43 16.65 -0.65 15.60
CA MET A 43 15.47 -1.37 16.02
C MET A 43 15.92 -2.24 17.20
N GLU A 44 15.26 -2.08 18.35
CA GLU A 44 15.59 -2.83 19.55
C GLU A 44 15.62 -4.33 19.22
N ALA A 45 16.54 -5.07 19.84
CA ALA A 45 16.80 -6.46 19.46
C ALA A 45 15.56 -7.34 19.60
N ASP A 46 14.72 -7.07 20.61
CA ASP A 46 13.44 -7.72 20.85
C ASP A 46 12.41 -7.39 19.77
N LEU A 47 12.32 -6.13 19.34
CA LEU A 47 11.45 -5.72 18.24
C LEU A 47 11.88 -6.34 16.91
N LYS A 48 13.18 -6.46 16.66
CA LYS A 48 13.71 -7.15 15.47
C LYS A 48 13.33 -8.62 15.44
N GLU A 49 13.42 -9.30 16.58
CA GLU A 49 13.02 -10.70 16.68
C GLU A 49 11.50 -10.85 16.54
N ALA A 50 10.70 -9.96 17.14
CA ALA A 50 9.25 -9.95 16.98
C ALA A 50 8.83 -9.77 15.51
N CYS A 51 9.42 -8.81 14.79
CA CYS A 51 9.17 -8.63 13.36
C CYS A 51 9.55 -9.89 12.56
N LYS A 52 10.67 -10.53 12.88
CA LYS A 52 11.08 -11.77 12.22
C LYS A 52 10.09 -12.92 12.48
N SER A 53 9.59 -13.05 13.71
CA SER A 53 8.56 -14.04 14.06
C SER A 53 7.30 -13.84 13.22
N ILE A 54 6.80 -12.60 13.17
CA ILE A 54 5.63 -12.25 12.35
C ILE A 54 5.88 -12.59 10.89
N GLN A 55 7.04 -12.23 10.35
CA GLN A 55 7.37 -12.53 8.97
C GLN A 55 7.31 -14.03 8.68
N VAL A 56 7.92 -14.85 9.52
CA VAL A 56 7.91 -16.32 9.39
C VAL A 56 6.49 -16.88 9.49
N GLU A 57 5.69 -16.39 10.44
CA GLU A 57 4.30 -16.83 10.63
C GLU A 57 3.43 -16.49 9.41
N MET A 58 3.56 -15.29 8.87
CA MET A 58 2.81 -14.85 7.69
C MET A 58 3.25 -15.61 6.43
N GLU A 59 4.55 -15.80 6.22
CA GLU A 59 5.09 -16.57 5.08
C GLU A 59 4.67 -18.05 5.11
N ALA A 60 4.44 -18.62 6.30
CA ALA A 60 3.97 -19.99 6.47
C ALA A 60 2.47 -20.17 6.17
N ARG A 61 1.68 -19.10 6.03
CA ARG A 61 0.23 -19.18 5.85
C ARG A 61 -0.15 -19.76 4.50
N LYS A 62 -1.06 -20.75 4.55
CA LYS A 62 -1.57 -21.46 3.38
C LYS A 62 -3.08 -21.63 3.48
N ASN A 63 -3.74 -21.76 2.32
CA ASN A 63 -5.15 -22.15 2.24
C ASN A 63 -5.31 -23.67 2.49
N GLY A 64 -6.55 -24.17 2.40
CA GLY A 64 -6.86 -25.60 2.58
C GLY A 64 -6.16 -26.54 1.58
N ASP A 65 -5.77 -26.03 0.41
CA ASP A 65 -5.06 -26.77 -0.63
C ASP A 65 -3.53 -26.70 -0.50
N GLY A 66 -3.02 -26.04 0.56
CA GLY A 66 -1.58 -25.88 0.80
C GLY A 66 -0.91 -24.80 -0.05
N LYS A 67 -1.69 -23.96 -0.75
CA LYS A 67 -1.18 -22.81 -1.53
C LYS A 67 -0.92 -21.62 -0.62
N PRO A 68 0.17 -20.86 -0.83
CA PRO A 68 0.50 -19.72 0.01
C PRO A 68 -0.57 -18.61 -0.08
N LEU A 69 -0.92 -18.04 1.07
CA LEU A 69 -1.83 -16.88 1.12
C LEU A 69 -1.12 -15.57 0.74
N PHE A 70 0.14 -15.43 1.14
CA PHE A 70 0.95 -14.25 0.89
C PHE A 70 2.21 -14.62 0.09
N GLY A 71 2.47 -13.86 -0.97
CA GLY A 71 3.65 -14.03 -1.83
C GLY A 71 4.83 -13.15 -1.41
N LYS A 72 4.54 -12.10 -0.62
CA LYS A 72 5.56 -11.21 -0.05
C LYS A 72 5.06 -10.64 1.27
N VAL A 73 5.95 -10.62 2.25
CA VAL A 73 5.73 -10.01 3.57
C VAL A 73 6.80 -8.96 3.79
N GLU A 74 6.38 -7.71 4.01
CA GLU A 74 7.28 -6.60 4.27
C GLU A 74 6.93 -5.97 5.60
N ILE A 75 7.91 -5.87 6.48
CA ILE A 75 7.76 -5.22 7.78
C ILE A 75 8.74 -4.06 7.81
N LEU A 76 8.20 -2.85 7.94
CA LEU A 76 8.98 -1.63 7.93
C LEU A 76 9.36 -1.23 9.36
N ALA A 77 10.38 -0.37 9.48
CA ALA A 77 10.72 0.24 10.76
C ALA A 77 9.51 1.01 11.33
N PRO A 78 9.41 1.14 12.66
CA PRO A 78 8.35 1.93 13.28
C PRO A 78 8.26 3.34 12.69
N ALA A 79 7.06 3.71 12.24
CA ALA A 79 6.80 4.97 11.57
C ALA A 79 5.61 5.68 12.22
N SER A 80 5.60 7.01 12.16
CA SER A 80 4.44 7.81 12.54
C SER A 80 3.33 7.64 11.50
N ILE A 81 2.21 7.03 11.90
CA ILE A 81 1.03 6.84 11.06
C ILE A 81 -0.02 7.87 11.47
N VAL A 82 -0.58 8.53 10.47
CA VAL A 82 -1.69 9.48 10.63
C VAL A 82 -3.00 8.70 10.64
N LEU A 83 -3.69 8.74 11.78
CA LEU A 83 -4.97 8.09 11.99
C LEU A 83 -6.09 9.14 12.05
N PRO A 84 -7.22 8.92 11.34
CA PRO A 84 -8.39 9.75 11.54
C PRO A 84 -8.97 9.48 12.94
N TYR A 85 -9.07 10.53 13.76
CA TYR A 85 -9.62 10.45 15.13
C TYR A 85 -10.93 11.24 15.28
N GLY A 86 -11.40 11.88 14.20
CA GLY A 86 -12.63 12.66 14.14
C GLY A 86 -12.68 13.52 12.88
N VAL A 87 -13.75 14.33 12.74
CA VAL A 87 -13.86 15.26 11.61
C VAL A 87 -12.77 16.32 11.72
N GLY A 88 -11.81 16.29 10.78
CA GLY A 88 -10.68 17.24 10.74
C GLY A 88 -9.63 17.06 11.84
N VAL A 89 -9.70 15.98 12.64
CA VAL A 89 -8.74 15.69 13.71
C VAL A 89 -7.94 14.45 13.34
N PHE A 90 -6.63 14.62 13.30
CA PHE A 90 -5.68 13.57 12.99
C PHE A 90 -4.81 13.30 14.21
N GLN A 91 -4.70 12.03 14.58
CA GLN A 91 -3.76 11.60 15.59
C GLN A 91 -2.55 10.95 14.90
N GLN A 92 -1.35 11.30 15.33
CA GLN A 92 -0.15 10.60 14.94
C GLN A 92 0.21 9.56 15.99
N GLU A 93 0.40 8.31 15.57
CA GLU A 93 0.81 7.21 16.44
C GLU A 93 1.98 6.45 15.79
N ILE A 94 3.02 6.15 16.56
CA ILE A 94 4.14 5.33 16.08
C ILE A 94 3.68 3.87 16.04
N ARG A 95 3.66 3.30 14.84
CA ARG A 95 3.22 1.92 14.58
C ARG A 95 4.25 1.18 13.73
N VAL A 96 4.22 -0.15 13.79
CA VAL A 96 5.01 -1.02 12.92
C VAL A 96 4.20 -1.31 11.66
N PRO A 97 4.59 -0.78 10.48
CA PRO A 97 3.88 -1.06 9.24
C PRO A 97 4.18 -2.48 8.77
N ILE A 98 3.12 -3.27 8.53
CA ILE A 98 3.18 -4.63 8.00
C ILE A 98 2.41 -4.62 6.68
N ILE A 99 3.08 -5.00 5.60
CA ILE A 99 2.51 -5.05 4.26
C ILE A 99 2.52 -6.50 3.80
N LEU A 100 1.33 -7.03 3.51
CA LEU A 100 1.12 -8.38 2.99
C LEU A 100 0.69 -8.28 1.54
N THR A 101 1.49 -8.83 0.62
CA THR A 101 1.10 -8.96 -0.78
C THR A 101 0.54 -10.35 -1.00
N THR A 102 -0.71 -10.43 -1.47
CA THR A 102 -1.41 -11.71 -1.60
C THR A 102 -0.86 -12.60 -2.73
N ALA A 103 -1.09 -13.91 -2.60
CA ALA A 103 -0.71 -14.93 -3.57
C ALA A 103 -1.91 -15.79 -4.01
N GLU A 104 -1.66 -16.86 -4.77
CA GLU A 104 -2.70 -17.69 -5.37
C GLU A 104 -3.68 -18.30 -4.35
N GLY A 105 -3.23 -18.63 -3.13
CA GLY A 105 -4.10 -19.18 -2.10
C GLY A 105 -5.17 -18.18 -1.63
N TRP A 106 -4.89 -16.88 -1.69
CA TRP A 106 -5.82 -15.81 -1.32
C TRP A 106 -7.05 -15.77 -2.24
N ILE A 107 -6.85 -15.98 -3.54
CA ILE A 107 -7.90 -15.88 -4.57
C ILE A 107 -9.00 -16.92 -4.33
N SER A 108 -8.64 -18.07 -3.75
CA SER A 108 -9.58 -19.15 -3.47
C SER A 108 -10.47 -18.92 -2.24
N LEU A 109 -10.15 -17.93 -1.40
CA LEU A 109 -10.90 -17.65 -0.18
C LEU A 109 -12.19 -16.91 -0.51
N SER A 110 -13.29 -17.28 0.16
CA SER A 110 -14.49 -16.46 0.21
C SER A 110 -14.22 -15.16 0.97
N LEU A 111 -15.05 -14.13 0.75
CA LEU A 111 -14.92 -12.85 1.45
C LEU A 111 -14.86 -13.01 2.99
N MET A 112 -15.71 -13.88 3.55
CA MET A 112 -15.72 -14.17 4.98
C MET A 112 -14.40 -14.79 5.47
N GLU A 113 -13.80 -15.68 4.67
CA GLU A 113 -12.50 -16.26 4.99
C GLU A 113 -11.38 -15.22 4.87
N LYS A 114 -11.42 -14.35 3.84
CA LYS A 114 -10.48 -13.24 3.70
C LYS A 114 -10.53 -12.32 4.92
N GLU A 115 -11.73 -11.91 5.37
CA GLU A 115 -11.89 -11.07 6.56
C GLU A 115 -11.36 -11.74 7.82
N LYS A 116 -11.59 -13.05 7.98
CA LYS A 116 -11.06 -13.83 9.10
C LYS A 116 -9.53 -13.89 9.08
N GLU A 117 -8.93 -14.08 7.91
CA GLU A 117 -7.48 -14.09 7.75
C GLU A 117 -6.86 -12.72 8.03
N VAL A 118 -7.47 -11.63 7.57
CA VAL A 118 -7.02 -10.27 7.89
C VAL A 118 -7.10 -10.00 9.40
N ALA A 119 -8.23 -10.35 10.03
CA ALA A 119 -8.42 -10.16 11.47
C ALA A 119 -7.41 -10.98 12.28
N TRP A 120 -7.19 -12.24 11.88
CA TRP A 120 -6.19 -13.11 12.49
C TRP A 120 -4.78 -12.50 12.34
N ALA A 121 -4.37 -12.13 11.13
CA ALA A 121 -3.04 -11.60 10.87
C ALA A 121 -2.73 -10.33 11.69
N PHE A 122 -3.70 -9.42 11.81
CA PHE A 122 -3.55 -8.22 12.64
C PHE A 122 -3.48 -8.55 14.13
N THR A 123 -4.35 -9.43 14.63
CA THR A 123 -4.41 -9.81 16.04
C THR A 123 -3.15 -10.54 16.49
N ASP A 124 -2.67 -11.46 15.65
CA ASP A 124 -1.45 -12.23 15.90
C ASP A 124 -0.21 -11.32 15.91
N SER A 125 -0.10 -10.43 14.92
CA SER A 125 0.96 -9.41 14.88
C SER A 125 0.93 -8.49 16.10
N MET A 126 -0.27 -8.08 16.54
CA MET A 126 -0.44 -7.27 17.75
C MET A 126 0.05 -8.04 18.98
N ALA A 127 -0.37 -9.29 19.14
CA ALA A 127 0.02 -10.13 20.27
C ALA A 127 1.55 -10.38 20.31
N THR A 128 2.18 -10.52 19.15
CA THR A 128 3.63 -10.69 19.05
C THR A 128 4.39 -9.40 19.41
N LEU A 129 3.96 -8.24 18.91
CA LEU A 129 4.59 -6.95 19.21
C LEU A 129 4.35 -6.48 20.67
N GLN A 130 3.24 -6.88 21.29
CA GLN A 130 2.93 -6.55 22.69
C GLN A 130 3.86 -7.23 23.70
N LYS A 131 4.62 -8.25 23.29
CA LYS A 131 5.61 -8.93 24.14
C LYS A 131 6.93 -8.17 24.24
N CYS A 132 7.17 -7.17 23.40
CA CYS A 132 8.38 -6.34 23.42
C CYS A 132 8.36 -5.36 24.60
N ALA A 133 9.54 -4.95 25.08
CA ALA A 133 9.66 -4.02 26.20
C ALA A 133 9.00 -2.66 25.88
N HIS A 134 9.13 -2.22 24.63
CA HIS A 134 8.46 -1.04 24.11
C HIS A 134 7.36 -1.43 23.11
N ALA A 135 6.27 -1.99 23.64
CA ALA A 135 5.12 -2.44 22.86
C ALA A 135 4.70 -1.40 21.80
N LYS A 136 4.72 -1.82 20.53
CA LYS A 136 4.22 -1.03 19.40
C LYS A 136 2.99 -1.72 18.82
N LYS A 137 2.07 -0.93 18.28
CA LYS A 137 0.93 -1.48 17.54
C LYS A 137 1.32 -1.70 16.08
N PRO A 138 0.81 -2.75 15.42
CA PRO A 138 0.92 -2.87 13.98
C PRO A 138 0.00 -1.86 13.26
N SER A 139 0.33 -1.60 12.00
CA SER A 139 -0.58 -1.11 10.97
C SER A 139 -0.50 -2.11 9.82
N LEU A 140 -1.58 -2.83 9.56
CA LEU A 140 -1.60 -3.88 8.54
C LEU A 140 -2.16 -3.31 7.23
N THR A 141 -1.40 -3.50 6.16
CA THR A 141 -1.86 -3.26 4.79
C THR A 141 -1.84 -4.58 4.05
N LEU A 142 -2.98 -4.97 3.50
CA LEU A 142 -3.06 -6.08 2.56
C LEU A 142 -3.28 -5.50 1.17
N GLN A 143 -2.49 -5.96 0.21
CA GLN A 143 -2.59 -5.54 -1.18
C GLN A 143 -2.58 -6.75 -2.10
N THR A 144 -3.48 -6.74 -3.07
CA THR A 144 -3.38 -7.68 -4.20
C THR A 144 -2.34 -7.17 -5.21
N PRO A 145 -1.62 -8.04 -5.93
CA PRO A 145 -0.68 -7.62 -6.96
C PRO A 145 -1.27 -6.70 -8.04
N ARG A 146 -2.59 -6.78 -8.25
CA ARG A 146 -3.33 -5.93 -9.20
C ARG A 146 -3.97 -4.68 -8.55
N GLY A 147 -3.85 -4.53 -7.23
CA GLY A 147 -4.47 -3.43 -6.47
C GLY A 147 -5.99 -3.43 -6.45
N LEU A 148 -6.63 -4.56 -6.79
CA LEU A 148 -8.08 -4.69 -6.86
C LEU A 148 -8.70 -4.81 -5.48
N GLU A 149 -8.07 -5.57 -4.58
CA GLU A 149 -8.46 -5.64 -3.18
C GLU A 149 -7.41 -5.00 -2.28
N ILE A 150 -7.90 -4.28 -1.27
CA ILE A 150 -7.11 -3.60 -0.26
C ILE A 150 -7.74 -3.80 1.12
N SER A 151 -6.90 -4.07 2.11
CA SER A 151 -7.27 -3.90 3.52
C SER A 151 -6.27 -2.97 4.18
N TRP A 152 -6.77 -2.00 4.94
CA TRP A 152 -5.95 -1.17 5.81
C TRP A 152 -6.51 -1.22 7.23
N VAL A 153 -5.77 -1.84 8.14
CA VAL A 153 -6.22 -2.13 9.50
C VAL A 153 -5.28 -1.48 10.50
N ASN A 154 -5.82 -0.50 11.23
CA ASN A 154 -5.17 0.12 12.38
C ASN A 154 -5.80 -0.32 13.70
N ASP A 155 -7.05 -0.78 13.66
CA ASP A 155 -7.77 -1.37 14.79
C ASP A 155 -8.88 -2.29 14.22
N ILE A 156 -9.34 -3.24 15.03
CA ILE A 156 -10.46 -4.11 14.67
C ILE A 156 -11.68 -3.65 15.47
N GLN A 157 -12.66 -3.07 14.77
CA GLN A 157 -13.95 -2.72 15.35
C GLN A 157 -15.00 -3.76 15.00
N LYS A 158 -15.88 -4.07 15.96
CA LYS A 158 -16.95 -5.05 15.76
C LYS A 158 -17.89 -4.58 14.63
N GLY A 159 -18.06 -5.43 13.62
CA GLY A 159 -18.96 -5.17 12.49
C GLY A 159 -18.37 -4.29 11.38
N GLN A 160 -17.09 -3.91 11.48
CA GLN A 160 -16.40 -3.18 10.41
C GLN A 160 -15.91 -4.15 9.34
N LYS A 161 -16.18 -3.83 8.06
CA LYS A 161 -15.62 -4.55 6.90
C LYS A 161 -14.11 -4.36 6.87
N LEU A 162 -13.36 -5.44 6.67
CA LEU A 162 -11.88 -5.38 6.65
C LEU A 162 -11.30 -5.44 5.24
N VAL A 163 -12.03 -6.01 4.28
CA VAL A 163 -11.57 -6.19 2.90
C VAL A 163 -12.44 -5.34 1.97
N PHE A 164 -11.82 -4.50 1.15
CA PHE A 164 -12.48 -3.65 0.17
C PHE A 164 -12.04 -4.02 -1.25
N GLY A 165 -12.95 -3.95 -2.23
CA GLY A 165 -12.64 -4.21 -3.65
C GLY A 165 -12.98 -5.61 -4.20
N ASP A 166 -13.74 -6.41 -3.45
CA ASP A 166 -14.27 -7.72 -3.87
C ASP A 166 -15.67 -7.60 -4.51
N GLU A 167 -15.89 -6.59 -5.37
CA GLU A 167 -17.17 -6.33 -6.08
C GLU A 167 -17.05 -6.55 -7.60
#